data_AF-A0A2R5EFE2-F1
#
_entry.id   AF-A0A2R5EFE2-F1
#
_cell.length_a   1.000
_cell.length_b   1.000
_cell.length_c   1.000
_cell.angle_alpha   90.00
_cell.angle_beta   90.00
_cell.angle_gamma   90.00
#
_symmetry.space_group_name_H-M   'P 1'
#
loop_
_entity.id
_entity.type
_entity.pdbx_description
1 polymer ?
#
loop_
_entity_poly.entity_id
_entity_poly.type
_entity_poly.pdbx_seq_one_letter_code
_entity_poly.pdbx_strand_id
1 'polypeptide(L)'
;MPKAAPYKATDSKGLYLLIQPNGACYWRFRFRWAGKQNTVSCGVYPETGLDEARARRDSARQLLAEGINPSESRKVERAAQSVEQAQHLAAMRFMLDNSGALTVTLGKRAFSLTPDETVDLRVFLDATRALTLKVTPCP
;
A
#
# COMPACT_ATOMS: atom_id res chain seq x y z
N MET A 1 -26.01 -28.56 1.81
CA MET A 1 -25.51 -28.62 3.20
C MET A 1 -24.04 -28.20 3.18
N PRO A 2 -23.62 -27.20 3.98
CA PRO A 2 -22.20 -26.86 4.09
C PRO A 2 -21.42 -28.08 4.61
N LYS A 3 -20.35 -28.46 3.90
CA LYS A 3 -19.51 -29.61 4.28
C LYS A 3 -18.70 -29.26 5.53
N ALA A 4 -18.56 -30.22 6.44
CA ALA A 4 -17.80 -30.05 7.68
C ALA A 4 -16.29 -29.80 7.47
N ALA A 5 -15.78 -30.07 6.25
CA ALA A 5 -14.39 -29.89 5.88
C ALA A 5 -14.24 -29.03 4.61
N PRO A 6 -13.14 -28.26 4.49
CA PRO A 6 -12.86 -27.51 3.27
C PRO A 6 -12.69 -28.47 2.09
N TYR A 7 -13.30 -28.14 0.96
CA TYR A 7 -13.19 -28.94 -0.26
C TYR A 7 -12.68 -28.10 -1.43
N LYS A 8 -12.11 -28.79 -2.41
CA LYS A 8 -11.51 -28.17 -3.59
C LYS A 8 -12.38 -28.48 -4.80
N ALA A 9 -12.91 -27.45 -5.45
CA ALA A 9 -13.51 -27.57 -6.76
C ALA A 9 -12.44 -27.25 -7.81
N THR A 10 -11.93 -28.27 -8.49
CA THR A 10 -10.87 -28.12 -9.48
C THR A 10 -11.42 -27.55 -10.79
N ASP A 11 -10.74 -26.56 -11.34
CA ASP A 11 -10.94 -26.10 -12.72
C ASP A 11 -9.84 -26.73 -13.59
N SER A 12 -9.00 -25.92 -14.23
CA SER A 12 -8.07 -26.32 -15.27
C SER A 12 -6.66 -25.79 -15.00
N LYS A 13 -5.65 -26.50 -15.53
CA LYS A 13 -4.24 -26.07 -15.47
C LYS A 13 -3.78 -25.75 -14.04
N GLY A 14 -4.21 -26.52 -13.04
CA GLY A 14 -3.81 -26.34 -11.64
C GLY A 14 -4.58 -25.24 -10.87
N LEU A 15 -5.57 -24.58 -11.48
CA LEU A 15 -6.50 -23.69 -10.81
C LEU A 15 -7.60 -24.48 -10.10
N TYR A 16 -7.93 -24.09 -8.88
CA TYR A 16 -9.02 -24.67 -8.11
C TYR A 16 -9.64 -23.63 -7.17
N LEU A 17 -10.93 -23.78 -6.90
CA LEU A 17 -11.64 -23.03 -5.88
C LEU A 17 -11.59 -23.79 -4.56
N LEU A 18 -11.01 -23.18 -3.53
CA LEU A 18 -11.02 -23.70 -2.17
C LEU A 18 -12.24 -23.14 -1.44
N ILE A 19 -13.20 -24.01 -1.17
CA ILE A 19 -14.44 -23.66 -0.48
C ILE A 19 -14.31 -24.08 0.97
N GLN A 20 -14.32 -23.09 1.86
CA GLN A 20 -14.25 -23.29 3.30
C GLN A 20 -15.65 -23.60 3.88
N PRO A 21 -15.73 -24.28 5.04
CA PRO A 21 -16.99 -24.55 5.72
C PRO A 21 -17.77 -23.28 6.10
N ASN A 22 -17.04 -22.18 6.32
CA ASN A 22 -17.60 -20.86 6.65
C ASN A 22 -18.20 -20.12 5.44
N GLY A 23 -18.20 -20.74 4.24
CA GLY A 23 -18.71 -20.13 3.01
C GLY A 23 -17.69 -19.30 2.23
N ALA A 24 -16.50 -19.06 2.78
CA ALA A 24 -15.45 -18.33 2.07
C ALA A 24 -14.87 -19.17 0.94
N CYS A 25 -14.78 -18.58 -0.25
CA CYS A 25 -14.38 -19.26 -1.47
C CYS A 25 -13.14 -18.58 -2.06
N TYR A 26 -12.04 -19.31 -2.20
CA TYR A 26 -10.75 -18.75 -2.62
C TYR A 26 -10.24 -19.40 -3.90
N TRP A 27 -9.99 -18.60 -4.93
CA TRP A 27 -9.30 -19.07 -6.13
C TRP A 27 -7.82 -19.29 -5.83
N ARG A 28 -7.32 -20.50 -6.07
CA ARG A 28 -5.93 -20.87 -5.84
C ARG A 28 -5.35 -21.59 -7.05
N PHE A 29 -4.13 -21.21 -7.41
CA PHE A 29 -3.38 -21.82 -8.49
C PHE A 29 -2.16 -22.54 -7.94
N ARG A 30 -2.10 -23.86 -8.15
CA ARG A 30 -0.97 -24.72 -7.77
C ARG A 30 0.06 -24.77 -8.90
N PHE A 31 1.32 -24.54 -8.56
CA PHE A 31 2.45 -24.63 -9.50
C PHE A 31 3.65 -25.30 -8.85
N ARG A 32 4.67 -25.61 -9.66
CA ARG A 32 5.98 -26.09 -9.18
C ARG A 32 7.05 -25.08 -9.56
N TRP A 33 7.94 -24.81 -8.62
CA TRP A 33 9.07 -23.91 -8.79
C TRP A 33 10.29 -24.51 -8.07
N ALA A 34 11.41 -24.65 -8.78
CA ALA A 34 12.64 -25.27 -8.24
C ALA A 34 12.38 -26.62 -7.52
N GLY A 35 11.55 -27.48 -8.11
CA GLY A 35 11.19 -28.79 -7.55
C GLY A 35 10.20 -28.76 -6.38
N LYS A 36 9.85 -27.58 -5.84
CA LYS A 36 8.89 -27.43 -4.74
C LYS A 36 7.51 -27.07 -5.26
N GLN A 37 6.48 -27.59 -4.61
CA GLN A 37 5.10 -27.25 -4.92
C GLN A 37 4.69 -25.99 -4.15
N ASN A 38 4.27 -24.97 -4.89
CA ASN A 38 3.80 -23.71 -4.34
C ASN A 38 2.36 -23.45 -4.78
N THR A 39 1.71 -22.49 -4.12
CA THR A 39 0.33 -22.07 -4.44
C THR A 39 0.24 -20.56 -4.37
N VAL A 40 -0.39 -19.95 -5.37
CA VAL A 40 -0.68 -18.52 -5.42
C VAL A 40 -2.18 -18.30 -5.31
N SER A 41 -2.59 -17.23 -4.61
CA SER A 41 -3.98 -16.79 -4.54
C SER A 41 -4.34 -16.04 -5.82
N CYS A 42 -5.40 -16.47 -6.50
CA CYS A 42 -5.91 -15.82 -7.69
C CYS A 42 -7.11 -14.90 -7.39
N GLY A 43 -7.63 -14.87 -6.16
CA GLY A 43 -8.75 -13.99 -5.77
C GLY A 43 -9.71 -14.66 -4.80
N VAL A 44 -10.76 -13.94 -4.45
CA VAL A 44 -11.85 -14.40 -3.56
C VAL A 44 -13.15 -14.39 -4.36
N TYR A 45 -13.92 -15.47 -4.33
CA TYR A 45 -15.25 -15.52 -4.93
C TYR A 45 -16.28 -14.98 -3.92
N PRO A 46 -17.26 -14.14 -4.33
CA PRO A 46 -17.66 -13.83 -5.70
C PRO A 46 -16.99 -12.60 -6.33
N GLU A 47 -16.17 -11.84 -5.60
CA GLU A 47 -15.52 -10.61 -6.10
C GLU A 47 -14.70 -10.86 -7.38
N THR A 48 -13.96 -11.96 -7.42
CA THR A 48 -13.21 -12.43 -8.59
C THR A 48 -13.99 -13.55 -9.28
N GLY A 49 -14.47 -13.26 -10.49
CA GLY A 49 -15.13 -14.23 -11.35
C GLY A 49 -14.18 -15.31 -11.90
N LEU A 50 -14.74 -16.35 -12.54
CA LEU A 50 -13.96 -17.44 -13.12
C LEU A 50 -12.99 -16.95 -14.21
N ASP A 51 -13.44 -16.05 -15.08
CA ASP A 51 -12.63 -15.53 -16.18
C ASP A 51 -11.44 -14.69 -15.67
N GLU A 52 -11.67 -13.87 -14.65
CA GLU A 52 -10.61 -13.09 -14.01
C GLU A 52 -9.62 -14.02 -13.28
N ALA A 53 -10.10 -15.06 -12.60
CA ALA A 53 -9.25 -16.06 -11.98
C ALA A 53 -8.37 -16.80 -13.02
N ARG A 54 -8.91 -17.07 -14.22
CA ARG A 54 -8.17 -17.66 -15.35
C ARG A 54 -7.14 -16.68 -15.92
N ALA A 55 -7.47 -15.41 -16.08
CA ALA A 55 -6.52 -14.38 -16.52
C ALA A 55 -5.34 -14.28 -15.53
N ARG A 56 -5.62 -14.18 -14.23
CA ARG A 56 -4.59 -14.13 -13.18
C ARG A 56 -3.73 -15.39 -13.11
N ARG A 57 -4.30 -16.57 -13.43
CA ARG A 57 -3.54 -17.81 -13.60
C ARG A 57 -2.58 -17.71 -14.78
N ASP A 58 -3.06 -17.25 -15.93
CA ASP A 58 -2.25 -17.19 -17.15
C ASP A 58 -1.11 -16.18 -17.01
N SER A 59 -1.34 -15.02 -16.37
CA SER A 59 -0.26 -14.10 -15.97
C SER A 59 0.76 -14.77 -15.03
N ALA A 60 0.30 -15.51 -14.02
CA ALA A 60 1.22 -16.24 -13.13
C ALA A 60 2.02 -17.32 -13.86
N ARG A 61 1.45 -17.96 -14.89
CA ARG A 61 2.18 -18.92 -15.73
C ARG A 61 3.20 -18.26 -16.64
N GLN A 62 2.90 -17.07 -17.15
CA GLN A 62 3.85 -16.28 -17.93
C GLN A 62 5.07 -15.90 -17.07
N LEU A 63 4.85 -15.41 -15.84
CA LEU A 63 5.93 -15.13 -14.90
C LEU A 63 6.78 -16.37 -14.62
N LEU A 64 6.16 -17.54 -14.45
CA LEU A 64 6.90 -18.81 -14.29
C LEU A 64 7.74 -19.17 -15.52
N ALA A 65 7.25 -18.87 -16.73
CA ALA A 65 7.98 -19.10 -17.97
C ALA A 65 9.18 -18.15 -18.12
N GLU A 66 9.05 -16.92 -17.63
CA GLU A 66 10.12 -15.92 -17.54
C GLU A 66 11.13 -16.22 -16.43
N GLY A 67 10.88 -17.25 -15.61
CA GLY A 67 11.75 -17.62 -14.51
C GLY A 67 11.57 -16.76 -13.25
N ILE A 68 10.41 -16.11 -13.12
CA ILE A 68 10.07 -15.25 -11.98
C ILE A 68 9.06 -15.98 -11.08
N ASN A 69 9.31 -16.01 -9.77
CA ASN A 69 8.38 -16.58 -8.80
C ASN A 69 7.15 -15.66 -8.61
N PRO A 70 5.93 -16.08 -8.99
CA PRO A 70 4.74 -15.22 -8.92
C PRO A 70 4.35 -14.82 -7.50
N SER A 71 4.79 -15.59 -6.50
CA SER A 71 4.57 -15.28 -5.08
C SER A 71 5.37 -14.04 -4.64
N GLU A 72 6.55 -13.82 -5.23
CA GLU A 72 7.42 -12.69 -4.92
C GLU A 72 6.97 -11.42 -5.64
N SER A 73 6.53 -11.54 -6.90
CA SER A 73 5.95 -10.43 -7.66
C SER A 73 4.78 -9.76 -6.91
N ARG A 74 3.89 -10.53 -6.30
CA ARG A 74 2.79 -9.98 -5.48
C ARG A 74 3.25 -9.32 -4.19
N LYS A 75 4.40 -9.72 -3.63
CA LYS A 75 4.96 -9.08 -2.43
C LYS A 75 5.52 -7.70 -2.78
N VAL A 76 6.13 -7.57 -3.96
CA VAL A 76 6.65 -6.29 -4.48
C VAL A 76 5.52 -5.31 -4.76
N GLU A 77 4.43 -5.74 -5.42
CA GLU A 77 3.26 -4.87 -5.67
C GLU A 77 2.60 -4.37 -4.38
N ARG A 78 2.42 -5.23 -3.38
CA ARG A 78 1.88 -4.80 -2.08
C ARG A 78 2.81 -3.82 -1.36
N ALA A 79 4.13 -4.03 -1.46
CA ALA A 79 5.10 -3.11 -0.89
C ALA A 79 5.03 -1.74 -1.58
N ALA A 80 4.93 -1.70 -2.91
CA ALA A 80 4.78 -0.47 -3.67
C ALA A 80 3.50 0.29 -3.28
N GLN A 81 2.36 -0.39 -3.17
CA GLN A 81 1.09 0.22 -2.72
C GLN A 81 1.19 0.77 -1.29
N SER A 82 1.91 0.10 -0.39
CA SER A 82 2.11 0.59 0.97
C SER A 82 3.01 1.82 1.05
N VAL A 83 4.02 1.91 0.17
CA VAL A 83 4.91 3.07 0.08
C VAL A 83 4.17 4.27 -0.49
N GLU A 84 3.35 4.08 -1.53
CA GLU A 84 2.54 5.15 -2.12
C GLU A 84 1.50 5.70 -1.12
N GLN A 85 0.84 4.82 -0.36
CA GLN A 85 -0.05 5.22 0.74
C GLN A 85 0.69 5.95 1.87
N ALA A 86 1.92 5.52 2.21
CA ALA A 86 2.73 6.20 3.21
C ALA A 86 3.23 7.57 2.71
N GLN A 87 3.59 7.69 1.44
CA GLN A 87 4.01 8.95 0.82
C GLN A 87 2.87 9.97 0.77
N HIS A 88 1.64 9.53 0.50
CA HIS A 88 0.46 10.41 0.54
C HIS A 88 0.17 10.96 1.94
N LEU A 89 0.62 10.30 3.02
CA LEU A 89 0.42 10.75 4.40
C LEU A 89 1.53 11.68 4.93
N ALA A 90 2.65 11.78 4.22
CA ALA A 90 3.83 12.53 4.68
C ALA A 90 3.95 13.95 4.10
N ALA A 91 2.99 14.40 3.30
CA ALA A 91 3.03 15.74 2.72
C ALA A 91 2.65 16.80 3.76
N MET A 92 3.65 17.36 4.44
CA MET A 92 3.49 18.60 5.20
C MET A 92 3.20 19.73 4.21
N ARG A 93 2.01 20.32 4.28
CA ARG A 93 1.57 21.39 3.39
C ARG A 93 1.28 22.66 4.18
N PHE A 94 1.82 23.76 3.68
CA PHE A 94 1.61 25.11 4.21
C PHE A 94 0.69 25.88 3.25
N MET A 95 -0.33 26.54 3.78
CA MET A 95 -1.20 27.44 3.03
C MET A 95 -1.30 28.77 3.77
N LEU A 96 -1.15 29.87 3.05
CA LEU A 96 -1.39 31.23 3.56
C LEU A 96 -2.60 31.78 2.82
N ASP A 97 -3.60 32.27 3.54
CA ASP A 97 -4.77 32.90 2.94
C ASP A 97 -4.58 34.40 2.71
N ASN A 98 -5.54 35.05 2.04
CA ASN A 98 -5.49 36.48 1.73
C ASN A 98 -5.64 37.36 2.99
N SER A 99 -6.09 36.82 4.11
CA SER A 99 -6.13 37.48 5.41
C SER A 99 -4.82 37.34 6.19
N GLY A 100 -3.85 36.57 5.67
CA GLY A 100 -2.57 36.33 6.33
C GLY A 100 -2.59 35.23 7.39
N ALA A 101 -3.65 34.42 7.48
CA ALA A 101 -3.70 33.26 8.35
C ALA A 101 -2.88 32.11 7.74
N LEU A 102 -1.99 31.51 8.54
CA LEU A 102 -1.15 30.38 8.12
C LEU A 102 -1.78 29.07 8.59
N THR A 103 -2.09 28.18 7.64
CA THR A 103 -2.53 26.81 7.92
C THR A 103 -1.42 25.82 7.61
N VAL A 104 -1.11 24.98 8.60
CA VAL A 104 -0.15 23.88 8.48
C VAL A 104 -0.91 22.55 8.59
N THR A 105 -0.87 21.74 7.54
CA THR A 105 -1.47 20.41 7.55
C THR A 105 -0.40 19.33 7.65
N LEU A 106 -0.50 18.48 8.68
CA LEU A 106 0.35 17.32 8.90
C LEU A 106 -0.51 16.05 8.99
N GLY A 107 -0.61 15.31 7.89
CA GLY A 107 -1.47 14.13 7.80
C GLY A 107 -2.93 14.47 8.09
N LYS A 108 -3.49 13.94 9.21
CA LYS A 108 -4.88 14.19 9.65
C LYS A 108 -5.05 15.40 10.56
N ARG A 109 -3.96 16.07 10.94
CA ARG A 109 -4.00 17.22 11.85
C ARG A 109 -3.81 18.50 11.04
N ALA A 110 -4.64 19.48 11.30
CA ALA A 110 -4.49 20.83 10.78
C ALA A 110 -4.33 21.78 11.97
N PHE A 111 -3.33 22.65 11.88
CA PHE A 111 -3.13 23.76 12.79
C PHE A 111 -3.29 25.05 11.98
N SER A 112 -4.18 25.93 12.43
CA SER A 112 -4.38 27.25 11.84
C SER A 112 -3.93 28.30 12.83
N LEU A 113 -3.06 29.19 12.39
CA LEU A 113 -2.69 30.38 13.12
C LEU A 113 -3.52 31.53 12.61
N THR A 114 -4.04 32.34 13.53
CA THR A 114 -4.68 33.61 13.18
C THR A 114 -3.66 34.58 12.56
N PRO A 115 -4.12 35.65 11.88
CA PRO A 115 -3.21 36.64 11.31
C PRO A 115 -2.26 37.25 12.36
N ASP A 116 -2.77 37.58 13.55
CA ASP A 116 -1.97 38.15 14.64
C ASP A 116 -0.90 37.17 15.15
N GLU A 117 -1.27 35.90 15.37
CA GLU A 117 -0.31 34.84 15.75
C GLU A 117 0.74 34.59 14.65
N THR A 118 0.37 34.74 13.38
CA THR A 118 1.29 34.60 12.25
C THR A 118 2.33 35.72 12.23
N VAL A 119 1.94 36.95 12.60
CA VAL A 119 2.87 38.08 12.76
C VAL A 119 3.81 37.85 13.94
N ASP A 120 3.32 37.38 15.08
CA ASP A 120 4.15 37.08 16.26
C ASP A 120 5.19 35.99 15.95
N LEU A 121 4.79 34.93 15.25
CA LEU A 121 5.73 33.90 14.79
C LEU A 121 6.77 34.46 13.83
N ARG A 122 6.40 35.40 12.96
CA ARG A 122 7.36 36.04 12.06
C ARG A 122 8.38 36.87 12.82
N VAL A 123 7.93 37.67 13.77
CA VAL A 123 8.82 38.47 14.64
C VAL A 123 9.76 37.56 15.42
N PHE A 124 9.25 36.46 15.98
CA PHE A 124 10.06 35.46 16.67
C PHE A 124 11.11 34.79 15.75
N LEU A 125 10.71 34.39 14.54
CA LEU A 125 11.62 33.78 13.56
C LEU A 125 12.69 34.77 13.10
N ASP A 126 12.33 36.03 12.86
CA ASP A 126 13.29 37.08 12.49
C ASP A 126 14.26 37.38 13.63
N ALA A 127 13.79 37.38 14.88
CA ALA A 127 14.63 37.54 16.07
C ALA A 127 15.57 36.34 16.30
N THR A 128 15.10 35.11 16.08
CA THR A 128 15.92 33.89 16.22
C THR A 128 16.89 33.69 15.06
N ARG A 129 16.59 34.21 13.87
CA ARG A 129 17.51 34.28 12.73
C ARG A 129 18.75 35.14 13.05
N ALA A 130 18.61 36.14 13.92
CA ALA A 130 19.75 36.94 14.39
C ALA A 130 20.68 36.19 15.36
N LEU A 131 20.23 35.08 15.95
CA LEU A 131 21.00 34.28 16.91
C LEU A 131 21.78 33.13 16.27
N THR A 132 21.46 32.74 15.03
CA THR A 132 22.09 31.60 14.32
C THR A 132 23.37 31.97 13.54
N LEU A 133 23.79 33.24 13.54
CA LEU A 133 25.05 33.69 12.91
C LEU A 133 26.22 33.89 13.89
N LYS A 134 26.15 33.37 15.13
CA LYS A 134 27.26 33.36 16.08
C LYS A 134 27.72 31.95 16.46
N VAL A 135 27.87 31.06 15.48
CA VAL A 135 28.73 29.89 15.63
C VAL A 135 30.04 30.21 14.91
N THR A 136 30.89 31.02 15.54
CA THR A 136 32.30 31.16 15.14
C THR A 136 33.03 29.87 15.52
N PRO A 137 33.71 29.17 14.58
CA PRO A 137 34.60 28.09 14.99
C PRO A 137 35.76 28.70 15.78
N CYS A 138 36.07 28.12 16.94
CA CYS A 138 37.24 28.44 17.75
C CYS A 138 38.55 28.12 16.98
N PRO A 139 39.67 28.79 17.33
CA PRO A 139 40.89 28.84 16.53
C PRO A 139 41.63 27.51 16.40
#